data_AF-A0A5N7ZBW1-F1
#
_entry.id   AF-A0A5N7ZBW1-F1
#
_cell.length_a   1.000
_cell.length_b   1.000
_cell.length_c   1.000
_cell.angle_alpha   90.00
_cell.angle_beta   90.00
_cell.angle_gamma   90.00
#
_symmetry.space_group_name_H-M   'P 1'
#
loop_
_entity.id
_entity.type
_entity.pdbx_description
1 polymer ?
#
loop_
_entity_poly.entity_id
_entity_poly.type
_entity_poly.pdbx_seq_one_letter_code
_entity_poly.pdbx_strand_id
1 'polypeptide(L)'
;LTFIFIESHKIKDRVLIDEDGRLTRDWEKLEQVILQNKKLTLVEREKAISHVSNILGRTFAEVLDIYDSFATQQAPERFLHIIYWLGKLAIEEVVDNNKRTITFSPILRERLGHHIHGEIWANNIKKVLQKNKLIHRPIHVISANMHSVMNSLFATHVLKGKFKDQSDFVIYEELSKSGNNDLRAKAEEFAIKHGMISLPDTSGTNIDVQIFDTEKIDWNKSAFPKAKVEGEHPVIIVMDYAFGEQAYETIDELLKPYKDGQEKVFLNVESVSIMGKAGILEGGKGDIMIPSAHINEGTGDNYPFDNELSAEMFEGNEIPVFAGPMITVLGTSLQNKDLLKFFHESTWGVIGLEMEGAYYQKAIQSASKIRKSIPSNVKVRYAYYASDNPLETGSTLASGGLGTTGVKPTYLITIKILEQIFNIK
;
A
#
# COMPACT_ATOMS: atom_id res chain seq x y z
N LEU A 1 -14.19 -10.29 -0.16
CA LEU A 1 -15.54 -10.89 0.00
C LEU A 1 -16.65 -9.87 -0.19
N THR A 2 -16.63 -8.75 0.53
CA THR A 2 -17.63 -7.67 0.39
C THR A 2 -17.85 -7.22 -1.06
N PHE A 3 -16.76 -7.01 -1.81
CA PHE A 3 -16.85 -6.66 -3.24
C PHE A 3 -17.60 -7.73 -4.06
N ILE A 4 -17.24 -9.01 -3.89
CA ILE A 4 -17.89 -10.13 -4.58
C ILE A 4 -19.40 -10.16 -4.25
N PHE A 5 -19.76 -9.86 -3.01
CA PHE A 5 -21.15 -9.77 -2.58
C PHE A 5 -21.89 -8.63 -3.29
N ILE A 6 -21.33 -7.42 -3.26
CA ILE A 6 -21.90 -6.24 -3.94
C ILE A 6 -22.06 -6.49 -5.45
N GLU A 7 -21.02 -7.00 -6.11
CA GLU A 7 -21.06 -7.29 -7.55
C GLU A 7 -22.09 -8.38 -7.88
N SER A 8 -22.25 -9.39 -7.02
CA SER A 8 -23.30 -10.41 -7.22
C SER A 8 -24.71 -9.83 -7.19
N HIS A 9 -24.97 -8.86 -6.30
CA HIS A 9 -26.25 -8.16 -6.25
C HIS A 9 -26.46 -7.24 -7.45
N LYS A 10 -25.42 -6.56 -7.94
CA LYS A 10 -25.52 -5.77 -9.19
C LYS A 10 -25.88 -6.63 -10.40
N ILE A 11 -25.33 -7.85 -10.49
CA ILE A 11 -25.72 -8.80 -11.53
C ILE A 11 -27.20 -9.15 -11.37
N LYS A 12 -27.64 -9.55 -10.17
CA LYS A 12 -29.06 -9.84 -9.87
C LYS A 12 -29.97 -8.68 -10.27
N ASP A 13 -29.67 -7.45 -9.83
CA ASP A 13 -30.50 -6.26 -10.08
C ASP A 13 -30.69 -5.96 -11.57
N ARG A 14 -29.78 -6.43 -12.43
CA ARG A 14 -29.89 -6.27 -13.89
C ARG A 14 -30.65 -7.39 -14.58
N VAL A 15 -30.66 -8.58 -13.98
CA VAL A 15 -31.21 -9.77 -14.64
C VAL A 15 -32.55 -10.22 -14.09
N LEU A 16 -32.91 -9.80 -12.87
CA LEU A 16 -34.19 -10.06 -12.25
C LEU A 16 -35.21 -9.01 -12.70
N ILE A 17 -36.32 -9.45 -13.30
CA ILE A 17 -37.35 -8.58 -13.89
C ILE A 17 -38.42 -8.22 -12.84
N ASP A 18 -38.85 -9.18 -12.03
CA ASP A 18 -39.91 -9.03 -11.05
C ASP A 18 -39.64 -9.83 -9.77
N GLU A 19 -40.45 -9.62 -8.74
CA GLU A 19 -40.36 -10.31 -7.44
C GLU A 19 -40.77 -11.80 -7.54
N ASP A 20 -41.45 -12.18 -8.62
CA ASP A 20 -41.86 -13.57 -8.90
C ASP A 20 -40.71 -14.43 -9.46
N GLY A 21 -39.50 -13.87 -9.59
CA GLY A 21 -38.30 -14.59 -10.01
C GLY A 21 -38.10 -14.67 -11.53
N ARG A 22 -38.79 -13.85 -12.34
CA ARG A 22 -38.56 -13.85 -13.79
C ARG A 22 -37.21 -13.24 -14.14
N LEU A 23 -36.51 -13.89 -15.06
CA LEU A 23 -35.14 -13.53 -15.45
C LEU A 23 -35.11 -13.03 -16.90
N THR A 24 -34.13 -12.19 -17.20
CA THR A 24 -33.87 -11.72 -18.57
C THR A 24 -33.45 -12.86 -19.49
N ARG A 25 -33.78 -12.74 -20.78
CA ARG A 25 -33.37 -13.70 -21.82
C ARG A 25 -31.85 -13.89 -21.88
N ASP A 26 -31.08 -12.82 -21.68
CA ASP A 26 -29.61 -12.90 -21.68
C ASP A 26 -29.10 -13.81 -20.53
N TRP A 27 -29.73 -13.73 -19.35
CA TRP A 27 -29.42 -14.62 -18.23
C TRP A 27 -29.76 -16.08 -18.53
N GLU A 28 -30.96 -16.35 -19.08
CA GLU A 28 -31.36 -17.71 -19.47
C GLU A 28 -30.39 -18.31 -20.50
N LYS A 29 -29.86 -17.48 -21.43
CA LYS A 29 -28.89 -17.93 -22.43
C LYS A 29 -27.54 -18.26 -21.80
N LEU A 30 -27.07 -17.45 -20.86
CA LEU A 30 -25.87 -17.77 -20.08
C LEU A 30 -26.06 -19.05 -19.28
N GLU A 31 -27.19 -19.21 -18.58
CA GLU A 31 -27.51 -20.41 -17.82
C GLU A 31 -27.48 -21.67 -18.69
N GLN A 32 -28.12 -21.63 -19.86
CA GLN A 32 -28.10 -22.74 -20.82
C GLN A 32 -26.68 -23.14 -21.21
N VAL A 33 -25.79 -22.17 -21.45
CA VAL A 33 -24.39 -22.41 -21.78
C VAL A 33 -23.66 -23.08 -20.62
N ILE A 34 -23.84 -22.58 -19.39
CA ILE A 34 -23.15 -23.08 -18.20
C ILE A 34 -23.62 -24.48 -17.81
N LEU A 35 -24.93 -24.75 -17.84
CA LEU A 35 -25.50 -26.03 -17.43
C LEU A 35 -25.25 -27.15 -18.45
N GLN A 36 -25.04 -26.82 -19.74
CA GLN A 36 -24.68 -27.82 -20.76
C GLN A 36 -23.29 -28.43 -20.54
N ASN A 37 -22.40 -27.74 -19.81
CA ASN A 37 -21.05 -28.20 -19.46
C ASN A 37 -20.27 -28.85 -20.63
N LYS A 38 -20.42 -28.28 -21.83
CA LYS A 38 -19.79 -28.74 -23.07
C LYS A 38 -18.69 -27.77 -23.49
N LYS A 39 -17.70 -28.27 -24.23
CA LYS A 39 -16.69 -27.40 -24.84
C LYS A 39 -17.34 -26.49 -25.88
N LEU A 40 -17.18 -25.18 -25.72
CA LEU A 40 -17.75 -24.21 -26.65
C LEU A 40 -16.90 -24.08 -27.91
N THR A 41 -17.58 -24.00 -29.05
CA THR A 41 -16.98 -23.50 -30.29
C THR A 41 -16.73 -21.98 -30.17
N LEU A 42 -15.90 -21.41 -31.05
CA LEU A 42 -15.64 -19.98 -31.07
C LEU A 42 -16.95 -19.16 -31.18
N VAL A 43 -17.85 -19.57 -32.08
CA VAL A 43 -19.14 -18.90 -32.29
C VAL A 43 -20.04 -18.99 -31.06
N GLU A 44 -20.08 -20.13 -30.38
CA GLU A 44 -20.86 -20.28 -29.14
C GLU A 44 -20.29 -19.43 -28.00
N ARG A 45 -18.95 -19.36 -27.90
CA ARG A 45 -18.26 -18.51 -26.93
C ARG A 45 -18.56 -17.04 -27.16
N GLU A 46 -18.41 -16.54 -28.38
CA GLU A 46 -18.69 -15.14 -28.70
C GLU A 46 -20.15 -14.77 -28.41
N LYS A 47 -21.10 -15.68 -28.70
CA LYS A 47 -22.50 -15.48 -28.32
C LYS A 47 -22.69 -15.40 -26.80
N ALA A 48 -22.05 -16.29 -26.04
CA ALA A 48 -22.11 -16.28 -24.59
C ALA A 48 -21.48 -15.00 -24.00
N ILE A 49 -20.34 -14.55 -24.54
CA ILE A 49 -19.70 -13.29 -24.16
C ILE A 49 -20.62 -12.10 -24.46
N SER A 50 -21.33 -12.10 -25.59
CA SER A 50 -22.30 -11.05 -25.90
C SER A 50 -23.42 -10.97 -24.85
N HIS A 51 -23.99 -12.09 -24.43
CA HIS A 51 -25.00 -12.12 -23.36
C HIS A 51 -24.44 -11.61 -22.03
N VAL A 52 -23.23 -12.06 -21.67
CA VAL A 52 -22.55 -11.59 -20.43
C VAL A 52 -22.22 -10.11 -20.49
N SER A 53 -21.87 -9.57 -21.65
CA SER A 53 -21.59 -8.14 -21.83
C SER A 53 -22.81 -7.29 -21.48
N ASN A 54 -24.00 -7.71 -21.92
CA ASN A 54 -25.26 -7.06 -21.55
C ASN A 54 -25.52 -7.16 -20.03
N ILE A 55 -25.39 -8.35 -19.44
CA ILE A 55 -25.57 -8.58 -17.99
C ILE A 55 -24.62 -7.67 -17.18
N LEU A 56 -23.37 -7.56 -17.61
CA LEU A 56 -22.34 -6.74 -16.97
C LEU A 56 -22.41 -5.26 -17.34
N GLY A 57 -23.29 -4.84 -18.25
CA GLY A 57 -23.38 -3.45 -18.69
C GLY A 57 -22.02 -2.94 -19.17
N ARG A 58 -21.32 -3.79 -19.93
CA ARG A 58 -20.00 -3.54 -20.51
C ARG A 58 -20.04 -3.87 -21.99
N THR A 59 -19.12 -3.31 -22.74
CA THR A 59 -18.97 -3.61 -24.16
C THR A 59 -18.39 -5.01 -24.36
N PHE A 60 -18.68 -5.60 -25.52
CA PHE A 60 -18.09 -6.88 -25.91
C PHE A 60 -16.55 -6.85 -25.88
N ALA A 61 -15.95 -5.75 -26.34
CA ALA A 61 -14.50 -5.57 -26.36
C ALA A 61 -13.89 -5.57 -24.95
N GLU A 62 -14.50 -4.84 -24.00
CA GLU A 62 -14.04 -4.83 -22.60
C GLU A 62 -14.10 -6.21 -21.96
N VAL A 63 -15.16 -6.99 -22.23
CA VAL A 63 -15.29 -8.35 -21.70
C VAL A 63 -14.29 -9.30 -22.35
N LEU A 64 -14.09 -9.18 -23.67
CA LEU A 64 -13.14 -10.03 -24.39
C LEU A 64 -11.71 -9.82 -23.91
N ASP A 65 -11.31 -8.57 -23.65
CA ASP A 65 -9.97 -8.20 -23.17
C ASP A 65 -9.58 -8.91 -21.86
N ILE A 66 -10.56 -9.16 -20.97
CA ILE A 66 -10.33 -9.84 -19.70
C ILE A 66 -10.67 -11.33 -19.71
N TYR A 67 -11.38 -11.84 -20.73
CA TYR A 67 -11.97 -13.17 -20.74
C TYR A 67 -10.94 -14.27 -20.46
N ASP A 68 -9.84 -14.25 -21.21
CA ASP A 68 -8.78 -15.25 -21.14
C ASP A 68 -7.96 -15.12 -19.85
N SER A 69 -7.99 -13.97 -19.18
CA SER A 69 -7.30 -13.75 -17.89
C SER A 69 -7.86 -14.61 -16.76
N PHE A 70 -9.11 -15.09 -16.90
CA PHE A 70 -9.73 -16.00 -15.94
C PHE A 70 -9.62 -17.48 -16.33
N ALA A 71 -9.25 -17.77 -17.59
CA ALA A 71 -9.22 -19.11 -18.12
C ALA A 71 -8.11 -19.96 -17.47
N THR A 72 -8.37 -21.26 -17.31
CA THR A 72 -7.34 -22.25 -17.01
C THR A 72 -7.36 -23.36 -18.06
N GLN A 73 -6.31 -24.17 -18.13
CA GLN A 73 -6.28 -25.31 -19.04
C GLN A 73 -7.47 -26.28 -18.81
N GLN A 74 -7.91 -26.43 -17.55
CA GLN A 74 -9.05 -27.28 -17.21
C GLN A 74 -10.40 -26.56 -17.34
N ALA A 75 -10.43 -25.23 -17.28
CA ALA A 75 -11.65 -24.43 -17.30
C ALA A 75 -11.48 -23.21 -18.22
N PRO A 76 -11.57 -23.38 -19.55
CA PRO A 76 -11.36 -22.29 -20.50
C PRO A 76 -12.47 -21.23 -20.42
N GLU A 77 -13.69 -21.63 -20.06
CA GLU A 77 -14.85 -20.72 -19.96
C GLU A 77 -15.08 -20.21 -18.52
N ARG A 78 -14.04 -20.25 -17.67
CA ARG A 78 -14.15 -19.96 -16.23
C ARG A 78 -14.75 -18.58 -15.93
N PHE A 79 -14.51 -17.59 -16.78
CA PHE A 79 -15.14 -16.27 -16.66
C PHE A 79 -16.68 -16.36 -16.66
N LEU A 80 -17.28 -17.06 -17.64
CA LEU A 80 -18.73 -17.22 -17.74
C LEU A 80 -19.31 -17.89 -16.48
N HIS A 81 -18.61 -18.92 -15.98
CA HIS A 81 -19.01 -19.62 -14.75
C HIS A 81 -19.00 -18.70 -13.53
N ILE A 82 -17.96 -17.87 -13.39
CA ILE A 82 -17.87 -16.92 -12.26
C ILE A 82 -19.07 -15.97 -12.28
N ILE A 83 -19.38 -15.36 -13.43
CA ILE A 83 -20.49 -14.41 -13.54
C ILE A 83 -21.83 -15.09 -13.25
N TYR A 84 -22.08 -16.27 -13.84
CA TYR A 84 -23.32 -17.03 -13.60
C TYR A 84 -23.49 -17.42 -12.13
N TRP A 85 -22.48 -18.03 -11.49
CA TRP A 85 -22.63 -18.49 -10.12
C TRP A 85 -22.71 -17.34 -9.11
N LEU A 86 -22.06 -16.21 -9.36
CA LEU A 86 -22.23 -15.01 -8.53
C LEU A 86 -23.67 -14.50 -8.60
N GLY A 87 -24.20 -14.26 -9.81
CA GLY A 87 -25.56 -13.75 -9.95
C GLY A 87 -26.61 -14.75 -9.45
N LYS A 88 -26.43 -16.05 -9.70
CA LYS A 88 -27.35 -17.10 -9.25
C LYS A 88 -27.51 -17.11 -7.74
N LEU A 89 -26.41 -17.08 -6.99
CA LEU A 89 -26.44 -17.03 -5.53
C LEU A 89 -27.15 -15.77 -5.01
N ALA A 90 -27.11 -14.65 -5.75
CA ALA A 90 -27.82 -13.42 -5.38
C ALA A 90 -29.32 -13.50 -5.68
N ILE A 91 -29.69 -14.12 -6.79
CA ILE A 91 -31.08 -14.36 -7.16
C ILE A 91 -31.74 -15.29 -6.14
N GLU A 92 -31.13 -16.43 -5.83
CA GLU A 92 -31.65 -17.41 -4.84
C GLU A 92 -31.78 -16.79 -3.44
N GLU A 93 -30.86 -15.89 -3.07
CA GLU A 93 -30.93 -15.19 -1.78
C GLU A 93 -32.16 -14.26 -1.68
N VAL A 94 -32.52 -13.59 -2.77
CA VAL A 94 -33.64 -12.62 -2.78
C VAL A 94 -34.98 -13.31 -3.06
N VAL A 95 -35.03 -14.25 -4.00
CA VAL A 95 -36.26 -14.92 -4.43
C VAL A 95 -36.64 -16.04 -3.46
N ASP A 96 -35.68 -16.89 -3.08
CA ASP A 96 -35.93 -18.08 -2.26
C ASP A 96 -35.61 -17.87 -0.77
N ASN A 97 -35.13 -16.68 -0.39
CA ASN A 97 -34.63 -16.37 0.96
C ASN A 97 -33.50 -17.32 1.42
N ASN A 98 -32.75 -17.89 0.47
CA ASN A 98 -31.62 -18.77 0.71
C ASN A 98 -30.38 -17.96 1.10
N LYS A 99 -30.30 -17.59 2.39
CA LYS A 99 -29.18 -16.78 2.92
C LYS A 99 -27.85 -17.47 2.71
N ARG A 100 -26.87 -16.74 2.18
CA ARG A 100 -25.50 -17.25 2.00
C ARG A 100 -24.81 -17.42 3.35
N THR A 101 -24.19 -18.59 3.52
CA THR A 101 -23.26 -18.81 4.63
C THR A 101 -21.85 -18.84 4.07
N ILE A 102 -21.00 -17.92 4.54
CA ILE A 102 -19.57 -17.92 4.23
C ILE A 102 -18.86 -18.69 5.35
N THR A 103 -18.32 -19.86 5.01
CA THR A 103 -17.57 -20.68 5.96
C THR A 103 -16.09 -20.63 5.63
N PHE A 104 -15.28 -20.30 6.63
CA PHE A 104 -13.83 -20.40 6.53
C PHE A 104 -13.37 -21.77 7.05
N SER A 105 -12.41 -22.39 6.34
CA SER A 105 -11.82 -23.64 6.81
C SER A 105 -11.19 -23.45 8.20
N PRO A 106 -11.17 -24.48 9.06
CA PRO A 106 -10.52 -24.39 10.36
C PRO A 106 -9.06 -23.95 10.24
N ILE A 107 -8.33 -24.47 9.24
CA ILE A 107 -6.93 -24.11 8.97
C ILE A 107 -6.79 -22.62 8.64
N LEU A 108 -7.70 -22.06 7.83
CA LEU A 108 -7.65 -20.63 7.52
C LEU A 108 -7.92 -19.79 8.77
N ARG A 109 -8.90 -20.19 9.59
CA ARG A 109 -9.19 -19.52 10.88
C ARG A 109 -8.04 -19.61 11.86
N GLU A 110 -7.33 -20.73 11.89
CA GLU A 110 -6.15 -20.93 12.72
C GLU A 110 -5.00 -20.04 12.21
N ARG A 111 -4.75 -19.99 10.90
CA ARG A 111 -3.66 -19.15 10.35
C ARG A 111 -3.94 -17.64 10.44
N LEU A 112 -5.20 -17.22 10.34
CA LEU A 112 -5.61 -15.82 10.48
C LEU A 112 -5.33 -15.35 11.92
N GLY A 113 -4.36 -14.43 12.07
CA GLY A 113 -3.99 -13.84 13.36
C GLY A 113 -2.76 -14.44 14.05
N HIS A 114 -2.14 -15.49 13.50
CA HIS A 114 -0.85 -16.00 14.01
C HIS A 114 0.38 -15.31 13.43
N HIS A 115 0.20 -14.34 12.54
CA HIS A 115 1.27 -13.53 11.95
C HIS A 115 2.44 -14.36 11.38
N ILE A 116 2.16 -15.58 10.88
CA ILE A 116 3.21 -16.53 10.49
C ILE A 116 4.12 -15.93 9.41
N HIS A 117 3.52 -15.22 8.45
CA HIS A 117 4.26 -14.59 7.36
C HIS A 117 5.08 -13.40 7.87
N GLY A 118 4.50 -12.52 8.69
CA GLY A 118 5.18 -11.42 9.34
C GLY A 118 6.33 -11.85 10.24
N GLU A 119 6.19 -12.96 10.96
CA GLU A 119 7.25 -13.50 11.82
C GLU A 119 8.45 -13.97 10.98
N ILE A 120 8.19 -14.73 9.91
CA ILE A 120 9.24 -15.18 8.98
C ILE A 120 9.92 -13.96 8.33
N TRP A 121 9.13 -12.98 7.88
CA TRP A 121 9.62 -11.73 7.30
C TRP A 121 10.55 -10.97 8.26
N ALA A 122 10.08 -10.70 9.48
CA ALA A 122 10.84 -9.99 10.49
C ALA A 122 12.12 -10.72 10.91
N ASN A 123 12.05 -12.04 11.09
CA ASN A 123 13.20 -12.86 11.45
C ASN A 123 14.24 -12.92 10.33
N ASN A 124 13.83 -12.91 9.06
CA ASN A 124 14.76 -12.82 7.94
C ASN A 124 15.53 -11.49 7.96
N ILE A 125 14.86 -10.36 8.20
CA ILE A 125 15.51 -9.04 8.35
C ILE A 125 16.54 -9.08 9.48
N LYS A 126 16.13 -9.53 10.68
CA LYS A 126 17.00 -9.61 11.87
C LYS A 126 18.20 -10.53 11.63
N LYS A 127 18.00 -11.65 10.95
CA LYS A 127 19.10 -12.57 10.56
C LYS A 127 20.10 -11.90 9.61
N VAL A 128 19.63 -11.11 8.65
CA VAL A 128 20.50 -10.34 7.75
C VAL A 128 21.25 -9.25 8.50
N LEU A 129 20.59 -8.52 9.41
CA LEU A 129 21.24 -7.54 10.28
C LEU A 129 22.35 -8.20 11.13
N GLN A 130 22.05 -9.33 11.76
CA GLN A 130 23.01 -10.09 12.58
C GLN A 130 24.20 -10.57 11.74
N LYS A 131 23.95 -11.19 10.59
CA LYS A 131 24.99 -11.68 9.67
C LYS A 131 25.95 -10.57 9.23
N ASN A 132 25.44 -9.35 9.06
CA ASN A 132 26.22 -8.19 8.63
C ASN A 132 26.73 -7.33 9.80
N LYS A 133 26.56 -7.77 11.06
CA LYS A 133 26.96 -7.04 12.28
C LYS A 133 26.29 -5.65 12.42
N LEU A 134 25.05 -5.55 11.96
CA LEU A 134 24.25 -4.31 11.96
C LEU A 134 23.20 -4.27 13.07
N ILE A 135 22.88 -5.40 13.70
CA ILE A 135 21.68 -5.53 14.57
C ILE A 135 21.71 -4.65 15.82
N HIS A 136 22.90 -4.30 16.31
CA HIS A 136 23.08 -3.52 17.55
C HIS A 136 23.20 -2.01 17.31
N ARG A 137 23.38 -1.59 16.06
CA ARG A 137 23.49 -0.17 15.68
C ARG A 137 22.13 0.52 15.81
N PRO A 138 22.08 1.85 15.93
CA PRO A 138 20.85 2.62 15.81
C PRO A 138 20.10 2.27 14.52
N ILE A 139 18.80 2.00 14.60
CA ILE A 139 17.97 1.61 13.45
C ILE A 139 16.86 2.64 13.22
N HIS A 140 16.74 3.09 11.98
CA HIS A 140 15.56 3.82 11.51
C HIS A 140 14.78 2.95 10.53
N VAL A 141 13.50 2.75 10.79
CA VAL A 141 12.60 2.05 9.87
C VAL A 141 11.86 3.08 9.03
N ILE A 142 11.78 2.86 7.73
CA ILE A 142 11.03 3.70 6.79
C ILE A 142 10.12 2.78 5.97
N SER A 143 8.80 2.92 6.11
CA SER A 143 7.86 2.41 5.10
C SER A 143 7.67 3.48 4.04
N ALA A 144 8.07 3.16 2.81
CA ALA A 144 8.09 4.10 1.70
C ALA A 144 8.19 3.34 0.37
N ASN A 145 7.94 4.03 -0.73
CA ASN A 145 8.39 3.55 -2.04
C ASN A 145 9.91 3.30 -2.00
N MET A 146 10.33 2.06 -2.18
CA MET A 146 11.73 1.63 -1.98
C MET A 146 12.72 2.41 -2.85
N HIS A 147 12.31 2.78 -4.07
CA HIS A 147 13.18 3.57 -4.96
C HIS A 147 13.41 4.98 -4.43
N SER A 148 12.46 5.58 -3.72
CA SER A 148 12.58 6.97 -3.26
C SER A 148 13.79 7.17 -2.33
N VAL A 149 14.01 6.28 -1.36
CA VAL A 149 15.13 6.38 -0.40
C VAL A 149 16.46 6.10 -1.10
N MET A 150 16.54 5.01 -1.85
CA MET A 150 17.74 4.65 -2.62
C MET A 150 18.14 5.79 -3.57
N ASN A 151 17.19 6.32 -4.33
CA ASN A 151 17.47 7.39 -5.30
C ASN A 151 17.83 8.70 -4.61
N SER A 152 17.20 9.03 -3.48
CA SER A 152 17.55 10.22 -2.69
C SER A 152 18.98 10.14 -2.16
N LEU A 153 19.45 8.96 -1.75
CA LEU A 153 20.81 8.77 -1.25
C LEU A 153 21.86 8.78 -2.37
N PHE A 154 21.59 8.13 -3.50
CA PHE A 154 22.64 7.77 -4.46
C PHE A 154 22.45 8.31 -5.89
N ALA A 155 21.21 8.47 -6.37
CA ALA A 155 20.98 8.68 -7.79
C ALA A 155 21.47 10.04 -8.29
N THR A 156 21.34 11.09 -7.48
CA THR A 156 21.78 12.44 -7.84
C THR A 156 23.27 12.49 -8.13
N HIS A 157 24.09 11.78 -7.34
CA HIS A 157 25.51 11.65 -7.59
C HIS A 157 25.82 10.82 -8.85
N VAL A 158 25.22 9.63 -8.96
CA VAL A 158 25.47 8.69 -10.06
C VAL A 158 25.10 9.30 -11.41
N LEU A 159 24.04 10.10 -11.46
CA LEU A 159 23.47 10.64 -12.69
C LEU A 159 23.82 12.11 -12.94
N LYS A 160 24.56 12.77 -12.04
CA LYS A 160 24.95 14.18 -12.15
C LYS A 160 25.63 14.52 -13.48
N GLY A 161 26.48 13.62 -13.99
CA GLY A 161 27.18 13.83 -15.26
C GLY A 161 26.24 13.86 -16.46
N LYS A 162 25.12 13.12 -16.41
CA LYS A 162 24.11 13.06 -17.48
C LYS A 162 23.14 14.23 -17.41
N PHE A 163 22.76 14.65 -16.21
CA PHE A 163 21.81 15.75 -15.96
C PHE A 163 22.51 16.98 -15.38
N LYS A 164 23.59 17.40 -16.04
CA LYS A 164 24.40 18.53 -15.57
C LYS A 164 23.55 19.81 -15.54
N ASP A 165 23.71 20.60 -14.47
CA ASP A 165 23.05 21.89 -14.26
C ASP A 165 21.50 21.82 -14.16
N GLN A 166 20.94 20.61 -13.99
CA GLN A 166 19.52 20.39 -13.70
C GLN A 166 19.28 20.15 -12.22
N SER A 167 18.06 20.42 -11.75
CA SER A 167 17.67 20.11 -10.36
C SER A 167 17.57 18.59 -10.13
N ASP A 168 17.78 18.15 -8.90
CA ASP A 168 17.65 16.74 -8.51
C ASP A 168 16.28 16.15 -8.83
N PHE A 169 15.22 16.96 -8.79
CA PHE A 169 13.86 16.52 -9.16
C PHE A 169 13.75 16.08 -10.62
N VAL A 170 14.54 16.64 -11.54
CA VAL A 170 14.53 16.18 -12.93
C VAL A 170 15.12 14.77 -13.03
N ILE A 171 16.14 14.46 -12.22
CA ILE A 171 16.71 13.11 -12.14
C ILE A 171 15.65 12.13 -11.63
N TYR A 172 14.90 12.52 -10.60
CA TYR A 172 13.82 11.70 -10.03
C TYR A 172 12.66 11.47 -11.00
N GLU A 173 12.25 12.50 -11.75
CA GLU A 173 11.24 12.37 -12.80
C GLU A 173 11.69 11.42 -13.90
N GLU A 174 12.94 11.52 -14.35
CA GLU A 174 13.48 10.58 -15.34
C GLU A 174 13.48 9.14 -14.80
N LEU A 175 13.89 8.94 -13.55
CA LEU A 175 13.89 7.60 -12.94
C LEU A 175 12.48 7.00 -12.80
N SER A 176 11.43 7.84 -12.76
CA SER A 176 10.03 7.39 -12.68
C SER A 176 9.44 6.90 -14.01
N LYS A 177 10.07 7.18 -15.16
CA LYS A 177 9.54 6.85 -16.49
C LYS A 177 9.69 5.35 -16.83
N SER A 178 8.66 4.76 -17.45
CA SER A 178 8.57 3.31 -17.74
C SER A 178 9.65 2.74 -18.68
N GLY A 179 10.43 3.57 -19.37
CA GLY A 179 11.53 3.14 -20.26
C GLY A 179 12.94 3.24 -19.66
N ASN A 180 13.12 3.87 -18.49
CA ASN A 180 14.44 4.22 -17.97
C ASN A 180 15.08 3.15 -17.07
N ASN A 181 14.96 1.86 -17.46
CA ASN A 181 15.50 0.73 -16.71
C ASN A 181 17.02 0.84 -16.51
N ASP A 182 17.76 1.26 -17.54
CA ASP A 182 19.22 1.40 -17.47
C ASP A 182 19.67 2.46 -16.44
N LEU A 183 18.88 3.53 -16.26
CA LEU A 183 19.19 4.56 -15.26
C LEU A 183 18.95 4.03 -13.85
N ARG A 184 17.85 3.29 -13.66
CA ARG A 184 17.54 2.63 -12.37
C ARG A 184 18.59 1.59 -12.01
N ALA A 185 19.00 0.75 -12.96
CA ALA A 185 20.03 -0.26 -12.74
C ALA A 185 21.36 0.36 -12.30
N LYS A 186 21.78 1.48 -12.91
CA LYS A 186 23.00 2.20 -12.50
C LYS A 186 22.93 2.73 -11.07
N ALA A 187 21.79 3.29 -10.67
CA ALA A 187 21.59 3.77 -9.30
C ALA A 187 21.59 2.60 -8.30
N GLU A 188 20.94 1.49 -8.63
CA GLU A 188 20.86 0.29 -7.80
C GLU A 188 22.23 -0.40 -7.64
N GLU A 189 22.98 -0.62 -8.72
CA GLU A 189 24.33 -1.18 -8.68
C GLU A 189 25.26 -0.35 -7.79
N PHE A 190 25.16 0.98 -7.89
CA PHE A 190 25.93 1.88 -7.04
C PHE A 190 25.50 1.77 -5.57
N ALA A 191 24.19 1.75 -5.30
CA ALA A 191 23.66 1.61 -3.95
C ALA A 191 24.13 0.30 -3.29
N ILE A 192 24.07 -0.83 -3.99
CA ILE A 192 24.54 -2.14 -3.50
C ILE A 192 26.03 -2.08 -3.14
N LYS A 193 26.84 -1.47 -4.01
CA LYS A 193 28.28 -1.33 -3.78
C LYS A 193 28.62 -0.43 -2.58
N HIS A 194 27.72 0.49 -2.20
CA HIS A 194 27.93 1.49 -1.15
C HIS A 194 27.02 1.28 0.07
N GLY A 195 26.70 0.01 0.38
CA GLY A 195 26.11 -0.36 1.66
C GLY A 195 24.62 -0.70 1.63
N MET A 196 23.96 -0.67 0.48
CA MET A 196 22.60 -1.22 0.34
C MET A 196 22.63 -2.75 0.26
N ILE A 197 21.74 -3.40 1.00
CA ILE A 197 21.45 -4.82 0.91
C ILE A 197 20.00 -4.96 0.47
N SER A 198 19.77 -5.53 -0.71
CA SER A 198 18.43 -5.86 -1.19
C SER A 198 17.98 -7.19 -0.56
N LEU A 199 16.77 -7.22 -0.05
CA LEU A 199 16.15 -8.38 0.59
C LEU A 199 14.72 -8.57 0.03
N PRO A 200 14.59 -9.27 -1.11
CA PRO A 200 13.28 -9.65 -1.65
C PRO A 200 12.52 -10.55 -0.68
N ASP A 201 11.20 -10.41 -0.64
CA ASP A 201 10.36 -11.23 0.22
C ASP A 201 10.32 -12.69 -0.23
N THR A 202 10.42 -13.58 0.75
CA THR A 202 10.22 -15.02 0.58
C THR A 202 9.25 -15.59 1.62
N SER A 203 8.67 -14.74 2.47
CA SER A 203 7.75 -15.12 3.54
C SER A 203 6.31 -15.28 3.06
N GLY A 204 5.92 -14.60 1.97
CA GLY A 204 4.54 -14.50 1.51
C GLY A 204 3.82 -13.23 1.95
N THR A 205 4.52 -12.30 2.62
CA THR A 205 4.01 -10.95 2.90
C THR A 205 3.97 -10.09 1.64
N ASN A 206 4.81 -10.38 0.64
CA ASN A 206 5.02 -9.58 -0.58
C ASN A 206 5.54 -8.17 -0.27
N ILE A 207 6.32 -8.03 0.81
CA ILE A 207 6.94 -6.77 1.22
C ILE A 207 8.45 -6.92 1.13
N ASP A 208 9.01 -6.37 0.06
CA ASP A 208 10.46 -6.32 -0.11
C ASP A 208 11.10 -5.32 0.86
N VAL A 209 12.38 -5.55 1.17
CA VAL A 209 13.15 -4.72 2.11
C VAL A 209 14.50 -4.34 1.53
N GLN A 210 14.94 -3.13 1.82
CA GLN A 210 16.32 -2.67 1.63
C GLN A 210 16.91 -2.28 2.97
N ILE A 211 18.16 -2.70 3.23
CA ILE A 211 18.91 -2.31 4.42
C ILE A 211 20.09 -1.47 3.97
N PHE A 212 20.25 -0.27 4.51
CA PHE A 212 21.35 0.63 4.22
C PHE A 212 22.31 0.70 5.41
N ASP A 213 23.50 0.18 5.22
CA ASP A 213 24.63 0.39 6.12
C ASP A 213 25.24 1.78 5.86
N THR A 214 24.83 2.75 6.67
CA THR A 214 25.18 4.16 6.44
C THR A 214 26.65 4.50 6.71
N GLU A 215 27.42 3.57 7.30
CA GLU A 215 28.87 3.71 7.49
C GLU A 215 29.61 3.57 6.15
N LYS A 216 29.03 2.86 5.18
CA LYS A 216 29.62 2.64 3.85
C LYS A 216 29.26 3.72 2.84
N ILE A 217 28.44 4.70 3.24
CA ILE A 217 28.02 5.81 2.37
C ILE A 217 29.11 6.88 2.37
N ASP A 218 29.61 7.23 1.18
CA ASP A 218 30.46 8.41 0.99
C ASP A 218 29.58 9.66 0.97
N TRP A 219 29.39 10.29 2.14
CA TRP A 219 28.51 11.44 2.31
C TRP A 219 28.88 12.62 1.40
N ASN A 220 30.17 12.83 1.12
CA ASN A 220 30.63 13.88 0.20
C ASN A 220 30.13 13.67 -1.24
N LYS A 221 29.78 12.42 -1.57
CA LYS A 221 29.24 11.99 -2.86
C LYS A 221 27.76 11.59 -2.74
N SER A 222 27.05 12.03 -1.71
CA SER A 222 25.61 11.82 -1.55
C SER A 222 24.84 13.12 -1.79
N ALA A 223 23.50 13.05 -1.85
CA ALA A 223 22.65 14.24 -1.81
C ALA A 223 22.68 14.97 -0.44
N PHE A 224 23.31 14.35 0.57
CA PHE A 224 23.34 14.80 1.95
C PHE A 224 24.78 15.06 2.45
N PRO A 225 25.58 15.93 1.79
CA PRO A 225 26.99 16.15 2.15
C PRO A 225 27.19 16.81 3.51
N LYS A 226 26.12 17.36 4.10
CA LYS A 226 26.11 17.95 5.44
C LYS A 226 25.63 16.99 6.52
N ALA A 227 25.42 15.71 6.19
CA ALA A 227 25.00 14.68 7.14
C ALA A 227 25.93 14.68 8.37
N LYS A 228 25.32 14.75 9.55
CA LYS A 228 26.01 14.68 10.83
C LYS A 228 25.56 13.44 11.56
N VAL A 229 26.44 12.45 11.53
CA VAL A 229 26.28 11.23 12.30
C VAL A 229 27.14 11.36 13.55
N GLU A 230 26.49 11.47 14.70
CA GLU A 230 27.16 11.44 16.01
C GLU A 230 27.15 10.01 16.54
N GLY A 231 28.29 9.51 17.00
CA GLY A 231 28.39 8.14 17.54
C GLY A 231 28.42 7.05 16.46
N GLU A 232 27.72 5.95 16.71
CA GLU A 232 27.63 4.84 15.75
C GLU A 232 26.74 5.22 14.56
N HIS A 233 27.21 4.90 13.36
CA HIS A 233 26.41 5.14 12.15
C HIS A 233 25.08 4.40 12.20
N PRO A 234 23.94 5.03 11.90
CA PRO A 234 22.66 4.34 11.92
C PRO A 234 22.54 3.33 10.77
N VAL A 235 21.56 2.46 10.86
CA VAL A 235 21.14 1.54 9.80
C VAL A 235 19.72 1.92 9.41
N ILE A 236 19.47 2.06 8.11
CA ILE A 236 18.12 2.34 7.62
C ILE A 236 17.53 1.06 7.07
N ILE A 237 16.37 0.68 7.58
CA ILE A 237 15.54 -0.40 7.04
C ILE A 237 14.42 0.25 6.27
N VAL A 238 14.43 0.12 4.94
CA VAL A 238 13.34 0.58 4.07
C VAL A 238 12.49 -0.63 3.72
N MET A 239 11.21 -0.61 4.04
CA MET A 239 10.25 -1.63 3.63
C MET A 239 9.27 -1.07 2.62
N ASP A 240 8.85 -1.90 1.66
CA ASP A 240 7.75 -1.53 0.78
C ASP A 240 6.43 -1.36 1.57
N TYR A 241 5.41 -0.83 0.91
CA TYR A 241 4.11 -0.59 1.52
C TYR A 241 3.47 -1.90 1.99
N ALA A 242 3.12 -1.95 3.27
CA ALA A 242 2.16 -2.93 3.75
C ALA A 242 0.74 -2.48 3.37
N PHE A 243 -0.21 -3.41 3.29
CA PHE A 243 -1.59 -3.09 2.98
C PHE A 243 -2.51 -3.36 4.18
N GLY A 244 -3.26 -2.36 4.61
CA GLY A 244 -4.24 -2.51 5.68
C GLY A 244 -3.62 -3.01 6.99
N GLU A 245 -4.28 -4.00 7.61
CA GLU A 245 -3.86 -4.60 8.88
C GLU A 245 -2.49 -5.30 8.83
N GLN A 246 -1.98 -5.64 7.64
CA GLN A 246 -0.62 -6.19 7.47
C GLN A 246 0.46 -5.22 7.98
N ALA A 247 0.18 -3.92 8.00
CA ALA A 247 1.04 -2.90 8.60
C ALA A 247 1.28 -3.16 10.10
N TYR A 248 0.25 -3.62 10.82
CA TYR A 248 0.39 -4.01 12.22
C TYR A 248 1.24 -5.28 12.33
N GLU A 249 0.92 -6.33 11.57
CA GLU A 249 1.65 -7.62 11.59
C GLU A 249 3.16 -7.40 11.39
N THR A 250 3.54 -6.69 10.33
CA THR A 250 4.94 -6.49 9.95
C THR A 250 5.74 -5.72 11.00
N ILE A 251 5.27 -4.54 11.41
CA ILE A 251 5.97 -3.75 12.43
C ILE A 251 5.91 -4.42 13.80
N ASP A 252 4.80 -5.06 14.17
CA ASP A 252 4.70 -5.73 15.46
C ASP A 252 5.74 -6.86 15.58
N GLU A 253 5.87 -7.69 14.55
CA GLU A 253 6.87 -8.78 14.50
C GLU A 253 8.31 -8.24 14.37
N LEU A 254 8.55 -7.19 13.58
CA LEU A 254 9.88 -6.57 13.49
C LEU A 254 10.36 -6.03 14.83
N LEU A 255 9.46 -5.39 15.59
CA LEU A 255 9.78 -4.79 16.88
C LEU A 255 9.76 -5.79 18.04
N LYS A 256 9.39 -7.06 17.81
CA LYS A 256 9.59 -8.12 18.80
C LYS A 256 11.08 -8.48 18.92
N PRO A 257 11.53 -8.89 20.11
CA PRO A 257 12.92 -9.30 20.29
C PRO A 257 13.29 -10.50 19.42
N TYR A 258 14.48 -10.46 18.82
CA TYR A 258 15.03 -11.56 18.04
C TYR A 258 15.58 -12.64 18.97
N LYS A 259 15.28 -13.91 18.67
CA LYS A 259 15.87 -15.05 19.40
C LYS A 259 17.05 -15.59 18.59
N ASP A 260 18.26 -15.38 19.08
CA ASP A 260 19.48 -15.97 18.52
C ASP A 260 19.97 -17.06 19.49
N GLY A 261 19.50 -18.29 19.29
CA GLY A 261 19.69 -19.38 20.25
C GLY A 261 19.02 -19.09 21.60
N GLN A 262 19.83 -18.91 22.65
CA GLN A 262 19.36 -18.56 24.00
C GLN A 262 19.33 -17.05 24.25
N GLU A 263 20.00 -16.26 23.40
CA GLU A 263 20.07 -14.82 23.57
C GLU A 263 18.86 -14.12 22.96
N LYS A 264 18.42 -13.07 23.64
CA LYS A 264 17.30 -12.23 23.24
C LYS A 264 17.83 -10.86 22.86
N VAL A 265 17.84 -10.56 21.56
CA VAL A 265 18.35 -9.30 21.02
C VAL A 265 17.19 -8.34 20.80
N PHE A 266 17.29 -7.14 21.37
CA PHE A 266 16.38 -6.04 21.14
C PHE A 266 16.97 -5.11 20.09
N LEU A 267 16.20 -4.76 19.06
CA LEU A 267 16.62 -3.79 18.06
C LEU A 267 16.64 -2.39 18.68
N ASN A 268 17.71 -1.64 18.45
CA ASN A 268 17.80 -0.24 18.87
C ASN A 268 17.07 0.67 17.87
N VAL A 269 15.74 0.63 17.85
CA VAL A 269 14.93 1.41 16.90
C VAL A 269 14.74 2.83 17.42
N GLU A 270 15.38 3.79 16.77
CA GLU A 270 15.31 5.21 17.15
C GLU A 270 14.14 5.94 16.49
N SER A 271 13.74 5.51 15.29
CA SER A 271 12.55 6.07 14.64
C SER A 271 11.84 5.12 13.69
N VAL A 272 10.55 5.33 13.51
CA VAL A 272 9.73 4.68 12.48
C VAL A 272 9.06 5.77 11.65
N SER A 273 9.31 5.77 10.34
CA SER A 273 8.82 6.78 9.40
C SER A 273 7.91 6.12 8.36
N ILE A 274 6.75 6.69 8.12
CA ILE A 274 5.74 6.20 7.20
C ILE A 274 5.48 7.31 6.20
N MET A 275 5.94 7.09 4.97
CA MET A 275 5.53 7.87 3.82
C MET A 275 4.47 7.07 3.08
N GLY A 276 3.39 7.68 2.61
CA GLY A 276 2.32 6.93 1.95
C GLY A 276 1.57 7.73 0.91
N LYS A 277 0.73 7.02 0.16
CA LYS A 277 -0.24 7.61 -0.75
C LYS A 277 -1.59 7.66 -0.04
N ALA A 278 -2.28 8.78 -0.10
CA ALA A 278 -3.57 8.96 0.59
C ALA A 278 -4.56 9.75 -0.27
N GLY A 279 -5.85 9.59 0.05
CA GLY A 279 -6.88 10.47 -0.45
C GLY A 279 -6.93 11.73 0.41
N ILE A 280 -6.99 12.90 -0.21
CA ILE A 280 -7.05 14.19 0.49
C ILE A 280 -8.50 14.66 0.62
N LEU A 281 -8.86 15.21 1.78
CA LEU A 281 -10.17 15.82 2.03
C LEU A 281 -10.07 17.35 2.08
N GLU A 282 -8.88 17.87 2.36
CA GLU A 282 -8.56 19.31 2.35
C GLU A 282 -7.43 19.58 1.36
N GLY A 283 -7.74 20.02 0.13
CA GLY A 283 -6.76 20.28 -0.92
C GLY A 283 -6.94 19.40 -2.16
N GLY A 284 -5.86 19.26 -2.95
CA GLY A 284 -5.88 18.62 -4.27
C GLY A 284 -4.80 17.55 -4.48
N LYS A 285 -4.84 16.91 -5.65
CA LYS A 285 -3.85 15.89 -6.05
C LYS A 285 -2.44 16.48 -6.07
N GLY A 286 -1.48 15.78 -5.46
CA GLY A 286 -0.08 16.20 -5.37
C GLY A 286 0.28 16.96 -4.09
N ASP A 287 -0.72 17.38 -3.31
CA ASP A 287 -0.51 18.06 -2.02
C ASP A 287 0.00 17.07 -0.96
N ILE A 288 0.57 17.60 0.13
CA ILE A 288 1.12 16.80 1.23
C ILE A 288 0.24 16.93 2.48
N MET A 289 0.03 15.82 3.17
CA MET A 289 -0.67 15.74 4.44
C MET A 289 0.30 15.30 5.54
N ILE A 290 0.35 16.05 6.63
CA ILE A 290 1.16 15.76 7.82
C ILE A 290 0.20 15.43 8.98
N PRO A 291 0.00 14.14 9.30
CA PRO A 291 -1.00 13.79 10.28
C PRO A 291 -0.56 14.08 11.71
N SER A 292 -1.52 14.48 12.55
CA SER A 292 -1.36 14.61 14.00
C SER A 292 -1.94 13.42 14.79
N ALA A 293 -2.80 12.64 14.14
CA ALA A 293 -3.43 11.45 14.71
C ALA A 293 -3.97 10.54 13.60
N HIS A 294 -4.18 9.26 13.92
CA HIS A 294 -4.98 8.33 13.11
C HIS A 294 -6.24 7.91 13.85
N ILE A 295 -7.40 8.16 13.22
CA ILE A 295 -8.72 7.70 13.66
C ILE A 295 -8.98 6.37 12.96
N ASN A 296 -9.26 5.30 13.69
CA ASN A 296 -9.51 4.00 13.07
C ASN A 296 -10.99 3.80 12.76
N GLU A 297 -11.33 3.69 11.47
CA GLU A 297 -12.71 3.47 11.04
C GLU A 297 -13.27 2.14 11.58
N GLY A 298 -14.51 2.17 12.05
CA GLY A 298 -15.22 0.97 12.50
C GLY A 298 -14.82 0.48 13.90
N THR A 299 -13.84 1.12 14.56
CA THR A 299 -13.52 0.89 15.98
C THR A 299 -13.59 2.19 16.78
N GLY A 300 -13.46 2.10 18.11
CA GLY A 300 -13.33 3.27 18.98
C GLY A 300 -11.88 3.73 19.14
N ASP A 301 -10.94 3.12 18.42
CA ASP A 301 -9.51 3.33 18.64
C ASP A 301 -9.03 4.57 17.89
N ASN A 302 -8.30 5.42 18.60
CA ASN A 302 -7.74 6.65 18.06
C ASN A 302 -6.31 6.80 18.57
N TYR A 303 -5.40 7.17 17.68
CA TYR A 303 -3.97 7.17 17.95
C TYR A 303 -3.38 8.56 17.69
N PRO A 304 -3.37 9.46 18.68
CA PRO A 304 -2.61 10.70 18.61
C PRO A 304 -1.11 10.43 18.82
N PHE A 305 -0.27 11.22 18.18
CA PHE A 305 1.18 11.15 18.31
C PHE A 305 1.85 12.49 18.05
N ASP A 306 3.09 12.61 18.50
CA ASP A 306 3.97 13.73 18.17
C ASP A 306 4.70 13.39 16.86
N ASN A 307 4.33 14.08 15.78
CA ASN A 307 4.92 13.85 14.48
C ASN A 307 6.15 14.74 14.34
N GLU A 308 7.33 14.15 14.12
CA GLU A 308 8.55 14.95 13.98
C GLU A 308 8.55 15.79 12.70
N LEU A 309 7.71 15.45 11.72
CA LEU A 309 7.47 16.30 10.56
C LEU A 309 6.42 17.36 10.88
N SER A 310 6.66 18.60 10.46
CA SER A 310 5.70 19.70 10.54
C SER A 310 5.46 20.31 9.15
N ALA A 311 4.33 21.00 8.97
CA ALA A 311 3.99 21.60 7.68
C ALA A 311 5.02 22.65 7.24
N GLU A 312 5.59 23.40 8.18
CA GLU A 312 6.57 24.47 7.96
C GLU A 312 7.85 23.93 7.31
N MET A 313 8.21 22.66 7.56
CA MET A 313 9.40 22.03 6.97
C MET A 313 9.32 21.88 5.45
N PHE A 314 8.12 21.99 4.89
CA PHE A 314 7.84 21.84 3.46
C PHE A 314 7.60 23.18 2.76
N GLU A 315 7.59 24.30 3.49
CA GLU A 315 7.42 25.64 2.91
C GLU A 315 8.47 25.94 1.83
N GLY A 316 8.10 26.75 0.83
CA GLY A 316 8.98 27.15 -0.26
C GLY A 316 9.18 26.11 -1.37
N ASN A 317 8.50 24.95 -1.30
CA ASN A 317 8.59 23.90 -2.32
C ASN A 317 7.44 23.89 -3.34
N GLU A 318 6.57 24.91 -3.31
CA GLU A 318 5.42 25.06 -4.22
C GLU A 318 4.45 23.86 -4.19
N ILE A 319 4.36 23.18 -3.04
CA ILE A 319 3.40 22.11 -2.78
C ILE A 319 2.57 22.54 -1.56
N PRO A 320 1.24 22.67 -1.67
CA PRO A 320 0.37 22.88 -0.53
C PRO A 320 0.53 21.75 0.50
N VAL A 321 0.57 22.12 1.77
CA VAL A 321 0.73 21.18 2.88
C VAL A 321 -0.36 21.42 3.93
N PHE A 322 -1.03 20.34 4.32
CA PHE A 322 -2.11 20.35 5.30
C PHE A 322 -1.72 19.49 6.50
N ALA A 323 -2.03 19.96 7.71
CA ALA A 323 -1.71 19.26 8.94
C ALA A 323 -2.96 19.07 9.80
N GLY A 324 -3.17 17.86 10.31
CA GLY A 324 -4.37 17.52 11.08
C GLY A 324 -4.61 16.02 11.19
N PRO A 325 -5.72 15.59 11.81
CA PRO A 325 -6.04 14.18 11.94
C PRO A 325 -6.28 13.51 10.58
N MET A 326 -5.91 12.24 10.48
CA MET A 326 -6.25 11.38 9.33
C MET A 326 -7.10 10.20 9.77
N ILE A 327 -7.91 9.66 8.84
CA ILE A 327 -8.69 8.45 9.07
C ILE A 327 -8.06 7.25 8.37
N THR A 328 -7.89 6.16 9.13
CA THR A 328 -7.52 4.85 8.61
C THR A 328 -8.80 4.08 8.28
N VAL A 329 -9.02 3.81 7.00
CA VAL A 329 -10.23 3.15 6.50
C VAL A 329 -9.99 1.68 6.19
N LEU A 330 -11.05 0.87 6.23
CA LEU A 330 -10.95 -0.57 5.89
C LEU A 330 -10.74 -0.83 4.39
N GLY A 331 -11.03 0.16 3.56
CA GLY A 331 -10.86 0.09 2.11
C GLY A 331 -11.53 1.25 1.40
N THR A 332 -10.87 1.76 0.37
CA THR A 332 -11.35 2.92 -0.41
C THR A 332 -12.70 2.69 -1.08
N SER A 333 -13.01 1.46 -1.50
CA SER A 333 -14.31 1.11 -2.10
C SER A 333 -15.46 1.03 -1.10
N LEU A 334 -15.18 1.02 0.20
CA LEU A 334 -16.20 1.02 1.26
C LEU A 334 -16.57 2.44 1.71
N GLN A 335 -15.84 3.44 1.22
CA GLN A 335 -16.06 4.83 1.59
C GLN A 335 -17.19 5.43 0.76
N ASN A 336 -18.05 6.19 1.43
CA ASN A 336 -19.04 7.04 0.78
C ASN A 336 -18.74 8.50 1.07
N LYS A 337 -19.17 9.38 0.15
CA LYS A 337 -18.87 10.81 0.21
C LYS A 337 -19.45 11.48 1.47
N ASP A 338 -20.60 11.02 1.95
CA ASP A 338 -21.27 11.62 3.11
C ASP A 338 -20.52 11.35 4.42
N LEU A 339 -19.96 10.14 4.57
CA LEU A 339 -19.13 9.76 5.71
C LEU A 339 -17.81 10.55 5.72
N LEU A 340 -17.16 10.66 4.57
CA LEU A 340 -15.92 11.44 4.45
C LEU A 340 -16.17 12.93 4.73
N LYS A 341 -17.28 13.48 4.27
CA LYS A 341 -17.71 14.84 4.64
C LYS A 341 -17.95 14.98 6.13
N PHE A 342 -18.60 14.00 6.77
CA PHE A 342 -18.79 14.03 8.21
C PHE A 342 -17.45 14.10 8.95
N PHE A 343 -16.46 13.26 8.61
CA PHE A 343 -15.15 13.29 9.26
C PHE A 343 -14.39 14.60 9.02
N HIS A 344 -14.54 15.18 7.82
CA HIS A 344 -13.88 16.44 7.47
C HIS A 344 -14.55 17.66 8.12
N GLU A 345 -15.87 17.80 8.03
CA GLU A 345 -16.63 18.99 8.45
C GLU A 345 -17.01 18.99 9.95
N SER A 346 -16.90 17.84 10.63
CA SER A 346 -17.15 17.75 12.08
C SER A 346 -15.94 18.18 12.91
N THR A 347 -16.07 18.09 14.24
CA THR A 347 -14.98 18.37 15.19
C THR A 347 -13.78 17.43 15.07
N TRP A 348 -13.89 16.35 14.27
CA TRP A 348 -12.74 15.51 13.96
C TRP A 348 -11.73 16.22 13.05
N GLY A 349 -12.18 17.12 12.15
CA GLY A 349 -11.31 17.93 11.30
C GLY A 349 -10.35 17.10 10.45
N VAL A 350 -10.81 15.97 9.92
CA VAL A 350 -9.96 15.04 9.18
C VAL A 350 -9.50 15.66 7.86
N ILE A 351 -8.19 15.67 7.63
CA ILE A 351 -7.58 16.26 6.42
C ILE A 351 -7.43 15.27 5.26
N GLY A 352 -7.50 13.97 5.56
CA GLY A 352 -7.25 12.90 4.58
C GLY A 352 -7.55 11.51 5.11
N LEU A 353 -7.49 10.53 4.21
CA LEU A 353 -7.74 9.12 4.48
C LEU A 353 -6.69 8.21 3.84
N GLU A 354 -6.39 7.12 4.53
CA GLU A 354 -5.41 6.10 4.17
C GLU A 354 -5.83 4.76 4.79
N MET A 355 -5.03 3.70 4.69
CA MET A 355 -5.46 2.36 5.07
C MET A 355 -4.57 1.69 6.14
N GLU A 356 -3.48 2.33 6.58
CA GLU A 356 -2.41 1.65 7.35
C GLU A 356 -2.04 2.33 8.67
N GLY A 357 -2.29 3.62 8.82
CA GLY A 357 -1.65 4.51 9.78
C GLY A 357 -1.96 4.14 11.22
N ALA A 358 -3.24 3.88 11.52
CA ALA A 358 -3.69 3.38 12.80
C ALA A 358 -3.03 2.03 13.16
N TYR A 359 -2.84 1.14 12.18
CA TYR A 359 -2.21 -0.17 12.37
C TYR A 359 -0.72 -0.04 12.68
N TYR A 360 0.00 0.81 11.94
CA TYR A 360 1.40 1.14 12.24
C TYR A 360 1.54 1.74 13.63
N GLN A 361 0.74 2.75 13.95
CA GLN A 361 0.84 3.45 15.22
C GLN A 361 0.47 2.54 16.41
N LYS A 362 -0.50 1.64 16.21
CA LYS A 362 -0.83 0.59 17.18
C LYS A 362 0.36 -0.32 17.47
N ALA A 363 1.11 -0.75 16.46
CA ALA A 363 2.30 -1.60 16.64
C ALA A 363 3.43 -0.82 17.35
N ILE A 364 3.72 0.41 16.90
CA ILE A 364 4.79 1.26 17.43
C ILE A 364 4.54 1.58 18.91
N GLN A 365 3.32 2.00 19.27
CA GLN A 365 3.01 2.32 20.66
C GLN A 365 3.03 1.07 21.55
N SER A 366 2.59 -0.08 21.02
CA SER A 366 2.60 -1.34 21.77
C SER A 366 4.04 -1.76 22.07
N ALA A 367 4.94 -1.62 21.10
CA ALA A 367 6.37 -1.90 21.26
C ALA A 367 7.06 -0.93 22.23
N SER A 368 6.83 0.38 22.09
CA SER A 368 7.53 1.43 22.86
C SER A 368 6.95 1.68 24.26
N LYS A 369 5.62 1.66 24.42
CA LYS A 369 4.94 2.03 25.68
C LYS A 369 4.56 0.84 26.55
N ILE A 370 4.21 -0.30 25.95
CA ILE A 370 3.70 -1.47 26.68
C ILE A 370 4.76 -2.56 26.81
N ARG A 371 5.21 -3.12 25.68
CA ARG A 371 6.19 -4.21 25.63
C ARG A 371 7.59 -3.74 26.02
N LYS A 372 7.88 -2.45 25.81
CA LYS A 372 9.20 -1.82 26.00
C LYS A 372 10.29 -2.60 25.27
N SER A 373 9.97 -3.09 24.06
CA SER A 373 10.91 -3.81 23.21
C SER A 373 11.76 -2.86 22.35
N ILE A 374 11.38 -1.58 22.30
CA ILE A 374 12.14 -0.47 21.73
C ILE A 374 12.09 0.73 22.70
N PRO A 375 12.94 1.75 22.51
CA PRO A 375 12.90 2.97 23.33
C PRO A 375 11.52 3.63 23.37
N SER A 376 11.14 4.17 24.53
CA SER A 376 9.84 4.83 24.72
C SER A 376 9.75 6.20 24.03
N ASN A 377 10.89 6.79 23.70
CA ASN A 377 11.05 8.05 22.95
C ASN A 377 11.33 7.79 21.47
N VAL A 378 10.92 6.63 20.93
CA VAL A 378 10.99 6.37 19.50
C VAL A 378 10.28 7.49 18.73
N LYS A 379 10.98 8.04 17.75
CA LYS A 379 10.48 9.12 16.92
C LYS A 379 9.55 8.59 15.84
N VAL A 380 8.44 9.25 15.59
CA VAL A 380 7.53 8.90 14.50
C VAL A 380 7.45 10.02 13.48
N ARG A 381 7.40 9.63 12.20
CA ARG A 381 7.22 10.55 11.08
C ARG A 381 6.13 10.01 10.19
N TYR A 382 5.04 10.73 10.08
CA TYR A 382 4.00 10.38 9.11
C TYR A 382 3.86 11.51 8.12
N ALA A 383 3.82 11.16 6.83
CA ALA A 383 3.50 12.10 5.78
C ALA A 383 2.91 11.35 4.58
N TYR A 384 1.88 11.93 3.97
CA TYR A 384 1.22 11.32 2.84
C TYR A 384 1.15 12.31 1.69
N TYR A 385 1.27 11.83 0.46
CA TYR A 385 0.99 12.64 -0.72
C TYR A 385 -0.38 12.29 -1.29
N ALA A 386 -1.11 13.32 -1.71
CA ALA A 386 -2.46 13.21 -2.20
C ALA A 386 -2.51 12.58 -3.59
N SER A 387 -3.21 11.46 -3.73
CA SER A 387 -3.43 10.83 -5.03
C SER A 387 -4.73 11.16 -5.71
N ASP A 388 -5.71 11.51 -4.91
CA ASP A 388 -7.08 11.74 -5.29
C ASP A 388 -7.75 12.58 -4.21
N ASN A 389 -8.84 13.23 -4.59
CA ASN A 389 -9.76 13.87 -3.65
C ASN A 389 -11.11 13.15 -3.78
N PRO A 390 -11.49 12.29 -2.81
CA PRO A 390 -12.75 11.55 -2.88
C PRO A 390 -14.01 12.42 -2.78
N LEU A 391 -13.89 13.65 -2.30
CA LEU A 391 -15.01 14.59 -2.21
C LEU A 391 -15.27 15.27 -3.56
N GLU A 392 -14.31 15.27 -4.49
CA GLU A 392 -14.41 15.90 -5.80
C GLU A 392 -14.75 14.89 -6.92
N THR A 393 -15.80 15.21 -7.67
CA THR A 393 -16.21 14.39 -8.82
C THR A 393 -15.15 14.47 -9.92
N GLY A 394 -14.69 13.33 -10.42
CA GLY A 394 -13.65 13.28 -11.46
C GLY A 394 -12.22 13.36 -10.93
N SER A 395 -12.03 13.51 -9.61
CA SER A 395 -10.72 13.52 -8.94
C SER A 395 -10.44 12.24 -8.15
N THR A 396 -11.29 11.22 -8.26
CA THR A 396 -11.18 9.94 -7.52
C THR A 396 -10.10 9.02 -8.09
N LEU A 397 -9.74 7.93 -7.39
CA LEU A 397 -8.78 6.91 -7.90
C LEU A 397 -9.14 6.37 -9.30
N ALA A 398 -10.43 6.36 -9.66
CA ALA A 398 -10.89 5.90 -10.97
C ALA A 398 -10.58 6.87 -12.13
N SER A 399 -10.18 8.11 -11.81
CA SER A 399 -9.90 9.16 -12.81
C SER A 399 -8.50 9.08 -13.45
N GLY A 400 -7.66 8.14 -13.04
CA GLY A 400 -6.31 7.94 -13.56
C GLY A 400 -5.23 8.05 -12.49
N GLY A 401 -4.04 7.52 -12.79
CA GLY A 401 -2.89 7.56 -11.89
C GLY A 401 -2.34 8.98 -11.70
N LEU A 402 -1.56 9.17 -10.63
CA LEU A 402 -0.98 10.48 -10.28
C LEU A 402 0.07 10.97 -11.31
N GLY A 403 0.60 10.07 -12.16
CA GLY A 403 1.60 10.42 -13.16
C GLY A 403 2.87 11.02 -12.55
N THR A 404 3.47 11.97 -13.25
CA THR A 404 4.67 12.69 -12.76
C THR A 404 4.36 13.64 -11.60
N THR A 405 3.10 14.06 -11.42
CA THR A 405 2.67 14.94 -10.31
C THR A 405 3.00 14.35 -8.94
N GLY A 406 3.04 13.02 -8.83
CA GLY A 406 3.38 12.32 -7.59
C GLY A 406 4.87 12.29 -7.25
N VAL A 407 5.74 12.57 -8.23
CA VAL A 407 7.19 12.43 -8.05
C VAL A 407 7.70 13.46 -7.06
N LYS A 408 7.44 14.76 -7.29
CA LYS A 408 7.92 15.84 -6.42
C LYS A 408 7.53 15.63 -4.94
N PRO A 409 6.26 15.41 -4.56
CA PRO A 409 5.90 15.22 -3.15
C PRO A 409 6.49 13.93 -2.56
N THR A 410 6.54 12.82 -3.31
CA THR A 410 7.17 11.56 -2.85
C THR A 410 8.61 11.79 -2.43
N TYR A 411 9.42 12.43 -3.29
CA TYR A 411 10.82 12.68 -2.99
C TYR A 411 11.01 13.75 -1.92
N LEU A 412 10.18 14.79 -1.90
CA LEU A 412 10.26 15.82 -0.88
C LEU A 412 10.04 15.25 0.53
N ILE A 413 9.02 14.41 0.71
CA ILE A 413 8.78 13.71 1.99
C ILE A 413 9.98 12.85 2.36
N THR A 414 10.48 12.03 1.43
CA THR A 414 11.65 11.17 1.67
C THR A 414 12.88 11.98 2.07
N ILE A 415 13.16 13.10 1.37
CA ILE A 415 14.28 13.97 1.68
C ILE A 415 14.13 14.55 3.09
N LYS A 416 12.96 15.04 3.48
CA LYS A 416 12.73 15.59 4.83
C LYS A 416 12.90 14.55 5.93
N ILE A 417 12.47 13.32 5.70
CA ILE A 417 12.72 12.19 6.62
C ILE A 417 14.22 11.94 6.77
N LEU A 418 14.95 11.88 5.66
CA LEU A 418 16.40 11.62 5.66
C LEU A 418 17.19 12.79 6.28
N GLU A 419 16.80 14.04 6.01
CA GLU A 419 17.40 15.23 6.64
C GLU A 419 17.31 15.14 8.16
N GLN A 420 16.14 14.78 8.71
CA GLN A 420 15.99 14.62 10.15
C GLN A 420 16.77 13.43 10.71
N ILE A 421 16.82 12.30 10.02
CA ILE A 421 17.63 11.14 10.42
C ILE A 421 19.11 11.50 10.47
N PHE A 422 19.60 12.31 9.53
CA PHE A 422 21.01 12.71 9.44
C PHE A 422 21.33 14.07 10.08
N ASN A 423 20.42 14.62 10.89
CA ASN A 423 20.57 15.89 11.60
C ASN A 423 20.96 17.08 10.69
N ILE A 424 20.38 17.13 9.50
CA ILE A 424 20.52 18.22 8.53
C ILE A 424 19.37 19.22 8.75
N LYS A 425 19.72 20.50 8.86
CA LYS A 425 18.77 21.60 9.04
C LYS A 425 18.36 22.23 7.73
#